data_AF-A0A1H5ZIW3-F1
#
_entry.id   AF-A0A1H5ZIW3-F1
#
_cell.length_a   1.000
_cell.length_b   1.000
_cell.length_c   1.000
_cell.angle_alpha   90.00
_cell.angle_beta   90.00
_cell.angle_gamma   90.00
#
_symmetry.space_group_name_H-M   'P 1'
#
loop_
_entity.id
_entity.type
_entity.pdbx_description
1 polymer ?
#
loop_
_entity_poly.entity_id
_entity_poly.type
_entity_poly.pdbx_seq_one_letter_code
_entity_poly.pdbx_strand_id
1 'polypeptide(L)'
;MKPKATTIRVSVKTRDRIAALAKKAGEPMTAIIDQAIREMEKKHRWQHVAEQMERTQREDPKVWAGYLAESELVQGPRPRSTRIAPEWEGLITFPEERDAGDPGRDLAR
;
A
#
# COMPACT_ATOMS: atom_id res chain seq x y z
N MET A 1 9.13 -27.83 15.06
CA MET A 1 7.90 -28.57 14.66
C MET A 1 7.82 -28.58 13.13
N LYS A 2 7.51 -29.72 12.51
CA LYS A 2 7.22 -29.74 11.06
C LYS A 2 5.90 -28.99 10.81
N PRO A 3 5.81 -28.15 9.78
CA PRO A 3 4.56 -27.46 9.45
C PRO A 3 3.48 -28.50 9.09
N LYS A 4 2.28 -28.35 9.66
CA LYS A 4 1.13 -29.20 9.33
C LYS A 4 0.54 -28.74 8.00
N ALA A 5 0.45 -29.63 7.02
CA ALA A 5 -0.22 -29.35 5.77
C ALA A 5 -1.73 -29.58 5.91
N THR A 6 -2.53 -28.73 5.27
CA THR A 6 -3.99 -28.85 5.18
C THR A 6 -4.44 -28.61 3.74
N THR A 7 -5.63 -29.10 3.38
CA THR A 7 -6.19 -28.96 2.03
C THR A 7 -7.40 -28.05 2.06
N ILE A 8 -7.39 -27.00 1.24
CA ILE A 8 -8.52 -26.09 1.05
C ILE A 8 -9.21 -26.37 -0.29
N ARG A 9 -10.54 -26.23 -0.33
CA ARG A 9 -11.30 -26.31 -1.58
C ARG A 9 -11.30 -24.96 -2.28
N VAL A 10 -10.95 -24.95 -3.56
CA VAL A 10 -10.95 -23.77 -4.44
C VAL A 10 -11.54 -24.12 -5.80
N SER A 11 -11.94 -23.12 -6.59
CA SER A 11 -12.34 -23.36 -7.98
C SER A 11 -11.15 -23.89 -8.80
N VAL A 12 -11.43 -24.73 -9.80
CA VAL A 12 -10.41 -25.25 -10.74
C VAL A 12 -9.63 -24.10 -11.39
N LYS A 13 -10.34 -23.06 -11.82
CA LYS A 13 -9.75 -21.84 -12.40
C LYS A 13 -8.76 -21.16 -11.44
N THR A 14 -9.11 -21.09 -10.15
CA THR A 14 -8.22 -20.50 -9.13
C THR A 14 -6.97 -21.34 -8.93
N ARG A 15 -7.13 -22.67 -8.79
CA ARG A 15 -5.99 -23.60 -8.67
C ARG A 15 -5.04 -23.45 -9.86
N ASP A 16 -5.57 -23.42 -11.08
CA ASP A 16 -4.77 -23.34 -12.29
C ASP A 16 -4.03 -22.01 -12.40
N ARG A 17 -4.68 -20.92 -11.97
CA ARG A 17 -4.03 -19.60 -11.88
C ARG A 17 -2.88 -19.59 -10.87
N ILE A 18 -3.07 -20.20 -9.70
CA ILE A 18 -1.99 -20.34 -8.70
C ILE A 18 -0.85 -21.21 -9.25
N ALA A 19 -1.17 -22.31 -9.92
CA ALA A 19 -0.18 -23.20 -10.50
C ALA A 19 0.65 -22.50 -11.60
N ALA A 20 0.02 -21.68 -12.44
CA ALA A 20 0.70 -20.89 -13.45
C ALA A 20 1.66 -19.85 -12.82
N LEU A 21 1.23 -19.17 -11.74
CA LEU A 21 2.06 -18.23 -11.00
C LEU A 21 3.26 -18.93 -10.33
N ALA A 22 3.02 -20.07 -9.69
CA ALA A 22 4.03 -20.90 -9.06
C ALA A 22 5.10 -21.35 -10.07
N LYS A 23 4.65 -21.85 -11.24
CA LYS A 23 5.54 -22.24 -12.34
C LYS A 23 6.39 -21.08 -12.85
N LYS A 24 5.80 -19.88 -12.97
CA LYS A 24 6.53 -18.68 -13.41
C LYS A 24 7.57 -18.22 -12.39
N ALA A 25 7.26 -18.34 -11.09
CA ALA A 25 8.15 -17.97 -10.00
C ALA A 25 9.23 -19.02 -9.71
N GLY A 26 9.06 -20.27 -10.17
CA GLY A 26 9.93 -21.39 -9.80
C GLY A 26 9.72 -21.85 -8.36
N GLU A 27 8.57 -21.56 -7.77
CA GLU A 27 8.24 -21.79 -6.37
C GLU A 27 7.05 -22.76 -6.21
N PRO A 28 6.87 -23.40 -5.04
CA PRO A 28 5.68 -24.21 -4.78
C PRO A 28 4.42 -23.33 -4.69
N MET A 29 3.25 -23.90 -5.02
CA MET A 29 1.96 -23.19 -4.93
C MET A 29 1.67 -22.61 -3.54
N THR A 30 2.16 -23.26 -2.48
CA THR A 30 2.03 -22.78 -1.10
C THR A 30 2.76 -21.45 -0.89
N ALA A 31 3.94 -21.26 -1.48
CA ALA A 31 4.70 -20.02 -1.36
C ALA A 31 3.96 -18.84 -2.02
N ILE A 32 3.31 -19.07 -3.15
CA ILE A 32 2.46 -18.07 -3.81
C ILE A 32 1.28 -17.66 -2.90
N ILE A 33 0.67 -18.64 -2.23
CA ILE A 33 -0.42 -18.38 -1.28
C ILE A 33 0.10 -17.59 -0.07
N ASP A 34 1.21 -18.01 0.52
CA ASP A 34 1.83 -17.33 1.67
C ASP A 34 2.19 -15.88 1.33
N GLN A 35 2.75 -15.65 0.15
CA GLN A 35 3.07 -14.30 -0.32
C GLN A 35 1.81 -13.46 -0.49
N ALA A 36 0.75 -14.02 -1.09
CA ALA A 36 -0.52 -13.32 -1.26
C ALA A 36 -1.16 -12.97 0.10
N ILE A 37 -1.08 -13.85 1.09
CA ILE A 37 -1.55 -13.59 2.45
C ILE A 37 -0.78 -12.42 3.06
N ARG A 38 0.56 -12.44 2.99
CA ARG A 38 1.40 -11.36 3.54
C ARG A 38 1.09 -10.00 2.92
N GLU A 39 0.91 -9.94 1.61
CA GLU A 39 0.54 -8.70 0.92
C GLU A 39 -0.85 -8.20 1.34
N MET A 40 -1.81 -9.11 1.48
CA MET A 40 -3.16 -8.77 1.94
C MET A 40 -3.15 -8.26 3.38
N GLU A 41 -2.43 -8.92 4.29
CA GLU A 41 -2.26 -8.47 5.67
C GLU A 41 -1.57 -7.10 5.73
N LYS A 42 -0.51 -6.90 4.95
CA LYS A 42 0.19 -5.61 4.85
C LYS A 42 -0.77 -4.52 4.41
N LYS A 43 -1.59 -4.77 3.38
CA LYS A 43 -2.62 -3.83 2.91
C LYS A 43 -3.61 -3.49 4.01
N HIS A 44 -4.15 -4.48 4.72
CA HIS A 44 -5.09 -4.25 5.82
C HIS A 44 -4.47 -3.47 6.98
N ARG A 45 -3.22 -3.79 7.35
CA ARG A 45 -2.49 -3.02 8.38
C ARG A 45 -2.36 -1.56 7.98
N TRP A 46 -1.99 -1.27 6.74
CA TRP A 46 -1.88 0.11 6.26
C TRP A 46 -3.21 0.84 6.21
N GLN A 47 -4.29 0.17 5.80
CA GLN A 47 -5.65 0.74 5.85
C GLN A 47 -6.04 1.12 7.27
N HIS A 48 -5.81 0.22 8.23
CA HIS A 48 -6.10 0.48 9.63
C HIS A 48 -5.29 1.67 10.17
N VAL A 49 -3.99 1.74 9.86
CA VAL A 49 -3.14 2.88 10.26
C VAL A 49 -3.68 4.18 9.66
N ALA A 50 -4.02 4.20 8.37
CA ALA A 50 -4.58 5.39 7.72
C ALA A 50 -5.88 5.86 8.39
N GLU A 51 -6.79 4.93 8.69
CA GLU A 51 -8.03 5.23 9.41
C GLU A 51 -7.77 5.81 10.81
N GLN A 52 -6.82 5.25 11.57
CA GLN A 52 -6.48 5.76 12.90
C GLN A 52 -5.82 7.14 12.84
N MET A 53 -5.00 7.41 11.82
CA MET A 53 -4.42 8.73 11.60
C MET A 53 -5.48 9.77 11.27
N GLU A 54 -6.40 9.46 10.33
CA GLU A 54 -7.51 10.34 9.99
C GLU A 54 -8.40 10.63 11.21
N ARG A 55 -8.67 9.59 12.00
CA ARG A 55 -9.45 9.72 13.24
C ARG A 55 -8.75 10.63 14.25
N THR A 56 -7.47 10.41 14.51
CA THR A 56 -6.68 11.24 15.45
C THR A 56 -6.63 12.69 14.99
N GLN A 57 -6.44 12.93 13.69
CA GLN A 57 -6.48 14.27 13.11
C GLN A 57 -7.82 14.98 13.36
N ARG A 58 -8.94 14.26 13.24
CA ARG A 58 -10.29 14.81 13.41
C ARG A 58 -10.64 15.01 14.89
N GLU A 59 -10.32 14.05 15.74
CA GLU A 59 -10.75 14.01 17.14
C GLU A 59 -9.81 14.80 18.08
N ASP A 60 -8.50 14.85 17.79
CA ASP A 60 -7.53 15.61 18.57
C ASP A 60 -6.49 16.32 17.69
N PRO A 61 -6.85 17.50 17.14
CA PRO A 61 -5.96 18.29 16.30
C PRO A 61 -4.67 18.74 17.01
N LYS A 62 -4.68 18.86 18.34
CA LYS A 62 -3.52 19.33 19.12
C LYS A 62 -2.48 18.23 19.26
N VAL A 63 -2.91 17.00 19.59
CA VAL A 63 -2.02 15.83 19.60
C VAL A 63 -1.49 15.55 18.20
N TRP A 64 -2.34 15.69 17.17
CA TRP A 64 -1.90 15.56 15.79
C TRP A 64 -0.82 16.58 15.40
N ALA A 65 -0.97 17.85 15.79
CA ALA A 65 0.05 18.87 15.56
C ALA A 65 1.37 18.56 16.29
N GLY A 66 1.30 18.02 17.51
CA GLY A 66 2.47 17.54 18.24
C GLY A 66 3.20 16.41 17.51
N TYR A 67 2.46 15.41 17.03
CA TYR A 67 3.00 14.33 16.20
C TYR A 67 3.67 14.84 14.93
N LEU A 68 3.09 15.82 14.23
CA LEU A 68 3.69 16.42 13.04
C LEU A 68 5.00 17.15 13.34
N ALA A 69 5.05 17.89 14.45
CA ALA A 69 6.26 18.58 14.89
C ALA A 69 7.38 17.59 15.26
N GLU A 70 7.05 16.51 15.97
CA GLU A 70 8.01 15.43 16.25
C GLU A 70 8.48 14.74 14.95
N SER A 71 7.57 14.47 14.03
CA SER A 71 7.91 13.86 12.74
C SER A 71 8.85 14.74 11.91
N GLU A 72 8.65 16.06 11.92
CA GLU A 72 9.51 17.01 11.23
C GLU A 72 10.92 17.07 11.86
N LEU A 73 11.03 16.94 13.18
CA LEU A 73 12.33 16.87 13.85
C LEU A 73 13.13 15.62 13.45
N VAL A 74 12.44 14.47 13.30
CA VAL A 74 13.09 13.17 13.02
C VAL A 74 13.36 12.97 11.52
N GLN A 75 12.39 13.30 10.67
CA GLN A 75 12.45 13.03 9.23
C GLN A 75 12.88 14.26 8.41
N GLY A 76 13.02 15.41 9.06
CA GLY A 76 13.19 16.70 8.41
C GLY A 76 11.87 17.32 7.97
N PRO A 77 11.90 18.59 7.53
CA PRO A 77 10.73 19.27 7.00
C PRO A 77 10.16 18.50 5.81
N ARG A 78 8.83 18.42 5.74
CA ARG A 78 8.17 17.82 4.57
C ARG A 78 8.66 18.52 3.30
N PRO A 79 9.12 17.78 2.28
CA PRO A 79 9.62 18.39 1.07
C PRO A 79 8.51 19.22 0.42
N ARG A 80 8.83 20.47 0.08
CA ARG A 80 7.91 21.41 -0.59
C ARG A 80 7.63 21.06 -2.05
N SER A 81 8.40 20.12 -2.62
CA SER A 81 8.27 19.65 -3.99
C SER A 81 8.18 18.13 -4.02
N THR A 82 7.30 17.60 -4.85
CA THR A 82 7.25 16.18 -5.25
C THR A 82 8.43 15.77 -6.14
N ARG A 83 9.42 16.66 -6.36
CA ARG A 83 10.58 16.35 -7.18
C ARG A 83 11.41 15.28 -6.48
N ILE A 84 11.49 14.13 -7.15
CA ILE A 84 12.33 13.01 -6.78
C ILE A 84 13.78 13.51 -6.72
N ALA A 85 14.56 13.06 -5.74
CA ALA A 85 15.99 13.36 -5.74
C ALA A 85 16.62 12.81 -7.03
N PRO A 86 17.52 13.55 -7.72
CA PRO A 86 17.93 13.23 -9.10
C PRO A 86 18.45 11.80 -9.30
N GLU A 87 19.08 11.23 -8.27
CA GLU A 87 19.60 9.87 -8.27
C GLU A 87 18.52 8.77 -8.26
N TRP A 88 17.26 9.14 -8.00
CA TRP A 88 16.08 8.28 -8.02
C TRP A 88 15.15 8.55 -9.22
N GLU A 89 15.46 9.55 -10.04
CA GLU A 89 14.70 9.88 -11.24
C GLU A 89 14.73 8.69 -12.22
N GLY A 90 13.55 8.18 -12.59
CA GLY A 90 13.41 7.00 -13.47
C GLY A 90 13.58 5.63 -12.77
N LEU A 91 13.98 5.59 -11.49
CA LEU A 91 13.99 4.35 -10.69
C LEU A 91 12.67 4.08 -10.00
N ILE A 92 11.87 5.12 -9.74
CA ILE A 92 10.56 5.04 -9.10
C ILE A 92 9.52 5.65 -10.04
N THR A 93 8.49 4.88 -10.37
CA THR A 93 7.28 5.38 -11.04
C THR A 93 6.20 5.59 -9.99
N PHE A 94 5.83 6.85 -9.75
CA PHE A 94 4.61 7.13 -8.99
C PHE A 94 3.41 6.80 -9.88
N PRO A 95 2.37 6.13 -9.35
CA PRO A 95 1.08 6.11 -10.03
C PRO A 95 0.65 7.57 -10.22
N GLU A 96 0.17 7.95 -11.41
CA GLU A 96 -0.40 9.29 -11.63
C GLU A 96 -1.44 9.57 -10.54
N GLU A 97 -1.11 10.49 -9.63
CA GLU A 97 -2.11 11.07 -8.74
C GLU A 97 -3.09 11.79 -9.66
N ARG A 98 -4.33 11.28 -9.74
CA ARG A 98 -5.42 12.09 -10.27
C ARG A 98 -5.52 13.28 -9.34
N ASP A 99 -5.10 14.45 -9.81
CA ASP A 99 -5.34 15.72 -9.16
C ASP A 99 -6.82 15.81 -8.80
N ALA A 100 -7.12 15.65 -7.51
CA ALA A 100 -8.36 16.09 -6.90
C ALA A 100 -8.28 17.62 -6.80
N GLY A 101 -8.26 18.27 -7.96
CA GLY A 101 -7.89 19.68 -8.10
C GLY A 101 -8.11 20.25 -9.49
N ASP A 102 -8.94 19.63 -10.32
CA ASP A 102 -9.46 20.28 -11.54
C ASP A 102 -10.85 20.91 -11.25
N PRO A 103 -10.92 22.21 -10.91
CA PRO A 103 -12.18 22.96 -10.86
C PRO A 103 -12.65 23.36 -12.27
N GLY A 104 -12.33 22.60 -13.32
CA GLY A 104 -12.69 22.85 -14.71
C GLY A 104 -13.93 22.12 -15.21
N ARG A 105 -14.70 21.45 -14.33
CA ARG A 105 -15.96 20.80 -14.72
C ARG A 105 -17.19 21.56 -14.23
N ASP A 106 -17.38 22.77 -14.75
CA ASP A 106 -18.74 23.23 -15.02
C ASP A 106 -18.82 24.30 -16.11
N LEU A 107 -19.81 24.12 -16.99
CA LEU A 107 -20.43 25.08 -17.93
C LEU A 107 -19.64 25.50 -19.19
N ALA A 108 -19.98 24.90 -20.34
CA ALA A 108 -20.86 25.55 -21.33
C ALA A 108 -20.93 24.76 -22.66
N ARG A 109 -22.17 24.39 -23.01
CA ARG A 109 -22.74 24.07 -24.35
C ARG A 109 -22.08 22.99 -25.22
#